data_AF-T0XTJ4-F1
#
_entry.id   AF-T0XTJ4-F1
#
_cell.length_a   1.000
_cell.length_b   1.000
_cell.length_c   1.000
_cell.angle_alpha   90.00
_cell.angle_beta   90.00
_cell.angle_gamma   90.00
#
_symmetry.space_group_name_H-M   'P 1'
#
loop_
_entity.id
_entity.type
_entity.pdbx_description
1 polymer ?
#
loop_
_entity_poly.entity_id
_entity_poly.type
_entity_poly.pdbx_seq_one_letter_code
_entity_poly.pdbx_strand_id
1 'polypeptide(L)'
;TIEHKGAIPEELRPMLGNRVFGCDDCQLVCPWNRYARASMLPDFAPRHGLDAALLCELIAWDEATWNARTEGMALRRAGYAG
;
A
#
# COMPACT_ATOMS: atom_id res chain seq x y z
N THR A 1 -7.50 -2.01 6.83
CA THR A 1 -6.86 -3.31 6.53
C THR A 1 -7.68 -3.98 5.42
N ILE A 2 -7.27 -5.11 4.85
CA ILE A 2 -8.10 -5.78 3.84
C ILE A 2 -9.43 -6.31 4.42
N GLU A 3 -9.48 -6.47 5.75
CA GLU A 3 -10.60 -6.96 6.56
C GLU A 3 -11.56 -5.83 6.97
N HIS A 4 -11.04 -4.65 7.34
CA HIS A 4 -11.87 -3.50 7.70
C HIS A 4 -12.35 -2.76 6.44
N LYS A 5 -13.64 -2.90 6.11
CA LYS A 5 -14.26 -2.29 4.92
C LYS A 5 -14.91 -0.91 5.17
N GLY A 6 -15.06 -0.49 6.42
CA GLY A 6 -15.66 0.80 6.77
C GLY A 6 -14.67 1.97 6.78
N ALA A 7 -15.19 3.17 7.07
CA ALA A 7 -14.35 4.33 7.34
C ALA A 7 -13.49 4.14 8.60
N ILE A 8 -12.25 4.59 8.56
CA ILE A 8 -11.35 4.55 9.71
C ILE A 8 -11.84 5.58 10.76
N PRO A 9 -11.96 5.20 12.05
CA PRO A 9 -12.31 6.13 13.13
C PRO A 9 -11.44 7.39 13.12
N GLU A 10 -12.03 8.55 13.36
CA GLU A 10 -11.38 9.86 13.18
C GLU A 10 -10.15 10.01 14.06
N GLU A 11 -10.21 9.49 15.29
CA GLU A 11 -9.13 9.50 16.26
C GLU A 11 -7.90 8.70 15.80
N LEU A 12 -8.07 7.73 14.89
CA LEU A 12 -6.97 6.91 14.36
C LEU A 12 -6.36 7.49 13.07
N ARG A 13 -7.07 8.39 12.35
CA ARG A 13 -6.62 8.92 11.06
C ARG A 13 -5.26 9.65 11.14
N PRO A 14 -4.97 10.48 12.16
CA PRO A 14 -3.68 11.14 12.27
C PRO A 14 -2.49 10.17 12.35
N MET A 15 -2.70 8.97 12.90
CA MET A 15 -1.64 7.96 13.07
C MET A 15 -1.25 7.28 11.75
N LEU A 16 -2.11 7.30 10.72
CA LEU A 16 -1.81 6.69 9.42
C LEU A 16 -0.77 7.48 8.63
N GLY A 17 -0.74 8.80 8.81
CA GLY A 17 0.11 9.70 8.03
C GLY A 17 -0.23 9.62 6.54
N ASN A 18 0.80 9.39 5.71
CA ASN A 18 0.68 9.24 4.25
C ASN A 18 0.58 7.78 3.78
N ARG A 19 0.35 6.82 4.69
CA ARG A 19 0.26 5.39 4.35
C ARG A 19 -1.12 5.08 3.77
N VAL A 20 -1.15 4.66 2.51
CA VAL A 20 -2.39 4.29 1.80
C VAL A 20 -2.72 2.80 1.97
N PHE A 21 -1.69 1.95 2.10
CA PHE A 21 -1.86 0.51 2.28
C PHE A 21 -0.69 -0.10 3.06
N GLY A 22 -0.98 -0.93 4.05
CA GLY A 22 0.03 -1.57 4.90
C GLY A 22 0.70 -0.62 5.91
N CYS A 23 1.63 -1.18 6.69
CA CYS A 23 2.48 -0.44 7.63
C CYS A 23 3.72 -1.28 7.94
N ASP A 24 4.89 -0.67 7.77
CA ASP A 24 6.18 -1.33 8.02
C ASP A 24 6.85 -0.83 9.30
N ASP A 25 6.19 0.01 10.11
CA ASP A 25 6.80 0.65 11.27
C ASP A 25 7.40 -0.36 12.24
N CYS A 26 6.72 -1.49 12.47
CA CYS A 26 7.22 -2.56 13.32
C CYS A 26 8.49 -3.22 12.75
N GLN A 27 8.62 -3.29 11.43
CA GLN A 27 9.83 -3.76 10.76
C GLN A 27 10.94 -2.71 10.78
N LEU A 28 10.61 -1.43 10.64
CA LEU A 28 11.58 -0.32 10.65
C LEU A 28 12.25 -0.14 12.02
N VAL A 29 11.49 -0.33 13.12
CA VAL A 29 12.04 -0.25 14.48
C VAL A 29 12.70 -1.55 14.96
N CYS A 30 12.56 -2.64 14.20
CA CYS A 30 13.08 -3.95 14.60
C CYS A 30 14.62 -3.95 14.58
N PRO A 31 15.31 -4.31 15.69
CA PRO A 31 16.77 -4.31 15.76
C PRO A 31 17.42 -5.34 14.85
N TRP A 32 16.68 -6.37 14.43
CA TRP A 32 17.17 -7.39 13.49
C TRP A 32 17.04 -6.95 12.04
N ASN A 33 16.06 -6.11 11.71
CA ASN A 33 15.80 -5.74 10.31
C ASN A 33 16.87 -4.79 9.75
N ARG A 34 17.66 -4.14 10.62
CA ARG A 34 18.83 -3.35 10.21
C ARG A 34 19.89 -4.14 9.43
N TYR A 35 19.87 -5.47 9.53
CA TYR A 35 20.78 -6.37 8.83
C TYR A 35 20.19 -6.89 7.51
N ALA A 36 18.90 -6.63 7.25
CA ALA A 36 18.23 -7.03 6.01
C ALA A 36 18.79 -6.23 4.82
N ARG A 37 18.77 -6.85 3.64
CA ARG A 37 19.16 -6.22 2.37
C ARG A 37 18.00 -6.30 1.40
N ALA A 38 17.86 -5.26 0.57
CA ALA A 38 16.90 -5.29 -0.51
C ALA A 38 17.18 -6.48 -1.45
N SER A 39 16.12 -7.13 -1.89
CA SER A 39 16.21 -8.22 -2.86
C SER A 39 16.70 -7.69 -4.21
N MET A 40 17.53 -8.48 -4.90
CA MET A 40 17.93 -8.20 -6.29
C MET A 40 17.01 -8.87 -7.32
N LEU A 41 16.03 -9.65 -6.86
CA LEU A 41 15.08 -10.31 -7.75
C LEU A 41 14.08 -9.26 -8.29
N PRO A 42 13.90 -9.15 -9.61
CA PRO A 42 13.02 -8.15 -10.22
C PRO A 42 11.57 -8.19 -9.72
N ASP A 43 11.07 -9.36 -9.33
CA ASP A 43 9.69 -9.56 -8.86
C ASP A 43 9.35 -8.76 -7.59
N PHE A 44 10.36 -8.33 -6.82
CA PHE A 44 10.18 -7.50 -5.62
C PHE A 44 10.37 -6.01 -5.88
N ALA A 45 10.67 -5.60 -7.12
CA ALA A 45 10.73 -4.18 -7.45
C ALA A 45 9.31 -3.55 -7.38
N PRO A 46 9.21 -2.26 -6.99
CA PRO A 46 7.95 -1.54 -7.10
C PRO A 46 7.36 -1.62 -8.51
N ARG A 47 6.07 -1.89 -8.58
CA ARG A 47 5.33 -1.97 -9.85
C ARG A 47 4.50 -0.72 -10.06
N HIS A 48 4.37 -0.32 -11.32
CA HIS A 48 3.47 0.77 -11.74
C HIS A 48 3.73 2.15 -11.10
N GLY A 49 4.91 2.38 -10.50
CA GLY A 49 5.26 3.66 -9.85
C GLY A 49 4.52 3.93 -8.54
N LEU A 50 3.96 2.90 -7.90
CA LEU A 50 3.13 3.04 -6.70
C LEU A 50 3.89 3.50 -5.44
N ASP A 51 5.22 3.45 -5.47
CA ASP A 51 6.11 3.95 -4.42
C ASP A 51 6.30 5.48 -4.47
N ALA A 52 5.86 6.14 -5.54
CA ALA A 52 5.96 7.59 -5.74
C ALA A 52 4.65 8.23 -6.24
N ALA A 53 3.53 7.50 -6.22
CA ALA A 53 2.26 7.97 -6.76
C ALA A 53 1.64 9.12 -5.93
N LEU A 54 0.96 10.04 -6.60
CA LEU A 54 0.23 11.11 -5.93
C LEU A 54 -1.17 10.64 -5.52
N LEU A 55 -1.63 11.02 -4.32
CA LEU A 55 -2.97 10.66 -3.84
C LEU A 55 -4.08 11.09 -4.81
N CYS A 56 -3.93 12.26 -5.43
CA CYS A 56 -4.87 12.80 -6.41
C CYS A 56 -5.03 11.89 -7.63
N GLU A 57 -3.93 11.26 -8.07
CA GLU A 57 -3.93 10.33 -9.19
C GLU A 57 -4.57 9.00 -8.81
N LEU A 58 -4.27 8.50 -7.60
CA LEU A 58 -4.81 7.24 -7.10
C LEU A 58 -6.33 7.31 -6.88
N ILE A 59 -6.84 8.42 -6.35
CA ILE A 59 -8.28 8.64 -6.12
C ILE A 59 -9.04 8.76 -7.44
N ALA A 60 -8.39 9.19 -8.52
CA ALA A 60 -9.01 9.33 -9.83
C ALA A 60 -9.10 8.02 -10.63
N TRP A 61 -8.57 6.91 -10.11
CA TRP A 61 -8.64 5.62 -10.80
C TRP A 61 -10.06 5.09 -10.84
N ASP A 62 -10.48 4.62 -12.02
CA ASP A 62 -11.68 3.82 -12.16
C ASP A 62 -11.41 2.34 -11.83
N GLU A 63 -12.47 1.55 -11.74
CA GLU A 63 -12.37 0.12 -11.44
C GLU A 63 -11.48 -0.62 -12.46
N ALA A 64 -11.57 -0.27 -13.74
CA ALA A 64 -10.76 -0.89 -14.79
C ALA A 64 -9.25 -0.62 -14.59
N THR A 65 -8.89 0.63 -14.29
CA THR A 65 -7.51 1.04 -14.00
C THR A 65 -7.01 0.37 -12.72
N TRP A 66 -7.81 0.36 -11.66
CA TRP A 66 -7.49 -0.37 -10.43
C TRP A 66 -7.23 -1.86 -10.72
N ASN A 67 -8.11 -2.50 -11.51
CA ASN A 67 -7.98 -3.90 -11.89
C ASN A 67 -6.67 -4.18 -12.62
N ALA A 68 -6.36 -3.40 -13.65
CA ALA A 68 -5.13 -3.59 -14.42
C ALA A 68 -3.86 -3.27 -13.61
N ARG A 69 -3.87 -2.22 -12.78
CA ARG A 69 -2.69 -1.75 -12.04
C ARG A 69 -2.39 -2.56 -10.78
N THR A 70 -3.34 -3.34 -10.26
CA THR A 70 -3.16 -4.14 -9.03
C THR A 70 -3.13 -5.64 -9.29
N GLU A 71 -3.25 -6.08 -10.54
CA GLU A 71 -3.21 -7.50 -10.89
C GLU A 71 -1.91 -8.18 -10.42
N GLY A 72 -2.04 -9.35 -9.79
CA GLY A 72 -0.90 -10.07 -9.21
C GLY A 72 -0.24 -9.36 -8.02
N MET A 73 -0.91 -8.40 -7.36
CA MET A 73 -0.44 -7.73 -6.14
C MET A 73 -1.33 -8.05 -4.95
N ALA A 74 -0.75 -8.06 -3.74
CA ALA A 74 -1.54 -8.21 -2.51
C ALA A 74 -2.58 -7.09 -2.33
N LEU A 75 -2.29 -5.88 -2.84
CA LEU A 75 -3.18 -4.72 -2.84
C LEU A 75 -4.54 -5.03 -3.49
N ARG A 76 -4.58 -5.90 -4.49
CA ARG A 76 -5.81 -6.35 -5.18
C ARG A 76 -6.90 -6.84 -4.22
N ARG A 77 -6.49 -7.48 -3.11
CA ARG A 77 -7.37 -8.07 -2.09
C ARG A 77 -8.18 -7.03 -1.33
N ALA A 78 -7.78 -5.76 -1.37
CA ALA A 78 -8.57 -4.67 -0.79
C ALA A 78 -9.92 -4.52 -1.52
N GLY A 79 -9.95 -4.78 -2.82
CA GLY A 79 -11.09 -4.50 -3.71
C GLY A 79 -11.14 -3.03 -4.14
N TYR A 80 -11.89 -2.74 -5.20
CA TYR A 80 -12.23 -1.37 -5.59
C TYR A 80 -13.46 -0.92 -4.80
N ALA A 81 -13.41 0.27 -4.22
CA ALA A 81 -14.53 0.94 -3.58
C ALA A 81 -14.53 2.37 -4.12
N GLY A 82 -15.41 2.65 -5.08
CA GLY A 82 -15.51 3.94 -5.75
C GLY A 82 -15.91 5.08 -4.82
#